data_AF-A0A1F5Z095-F1
#
_entry.id   AF-A0A1F5Z095-F1
#
_cell.length_a   1.000
_cell.length_b   1.000
_cell.length_c   1.000
_cell.angle_alpha   90.00
_cell.angle_beta   90.00
_cell.angle_gamma   90.00
#
_symmetry.space_group_name_H-M   'P 1'
#
loop_
_entity.id
_entity.type
_entity.pdbx_description
1 polymer ?
#
loop_
_entity_poly.entity_id
_entity_poly.type
_entity_poly.pdbx_seq_one_letter_code
_entity_poly.pdbx_strand_id
1 'polypeptide(L)'
;MSKIFKHGTLELKEVTKIIFVSSSKRNFYLRNAVSAFVLQNGGTPISPFMNFDYNLSGVVDKELIRVANNTMIAKSDEVWVFGAVSDGVLVEIYLTKKEKKKVRYFVVTGTTFKEITEENVALEDVSPWMWEWVLANKTLERWHPRLRFKKTYPLVYPAYSKRNFYWQMHISQFCLEKRFVPLNPFMLFRYFLGDTVERKLVYQGNNNIVRISDELWIFGEVSDGVLAEIKMKKEKGGKVKYFKVAKSNPVRFRQIGPNQVVFEEKELELYRNLL
;
A
#
# COMPACT_ATOMS: atom_id res chain seq x y z
N MET A 1 -11.58 0.65 -37.60
CA MET A 1 -11.66 -0.45 -36.60
C MET A 1 -10.87 -0.03 -35.37
N SER A 2 -11.48 0.01 -34.18
CA SER A 2 -10.75 0.29 -32.94
C SER A 2 -9.80 -0.86 -32.63
N LYS A 3 -8.50 -0.62 -32.56
CA LYS A 3 -7.52 -1.63 -32.13
C LYS A 3 -7.82 -2.01 -30.67
N ILE A 4 -7.87 -3.30 -30.37
CA ILE A 4 -8.06 -3.80 -29.01
C ILE A 4 -6.72 -3.67 -28.28
N PHE A 5 -6.68 -2.86 -27.21
CA PHE A 5 -5.51 -2.80 -26.33
C PHE A 5 -5.37 -4.11 -25.54
N LYS A 6 -4.24 -4.80 -25.73
CA LYS A 6 -3.84 -6.02 -25.04
C LYS A 6 -2.59 -5.74 -24.20
N HIS A 7 -2.56 -6.28 -22.99
CA HIS A 7 -1.42 -6.18 -22.08
C HIS A 7 -1.47 -7.36 -21.09
N GLY A 8 -0.34 -8.01 -20.83
CA GLY A 8 -0.31 -9.27 -20.06
C GLY A 8 -0.88 -9.14 -18.64
N THR A 9 -0.78 -7.96 -18.01
CA THR A 9 -1.36 -7.74 -16.67
C THR A 9 -2.90 -7.77 -16.67
N LEU A 10 -3.56 -7.51 -17.80
CA LEU A 10 -5.02 -7.58 -17.92
C LEU A 10 -5.54 -9.02 -17.90
N GLU A 11 -4.68 -9.99 -18.18
CA GLU A 11 -5.01 -11.42 -18.15
C GLU A 11 -4.96 -11.98 -16.72
N LEU A 12 -4.30 -11.27 -15.79
CA LEU A 12 -4.16 -11.66 -14.39
C LEU A 12 -5.41 -11.27 -13.58
N LYS A 13 -6.43 -12.15 -13.63
CA LYS A 13 -7.73 -11.94 -12.99
C LYS A 13 -7.81 -12.38 -11.52
N GLU A 14 -6.82 -13.13 -11.05
CA GLU A 14 -6.77 -13.59 -9.65
C GLU A 14 -6.81 -12.40 -8.69
N VAL A 15 -7.65 -12.53 -7.66
CA VAL A 15 -7.80 -11.56 -6.58
C VAL A 15 -7.40 -12.26 -5.29
N THR A 16 -6.43 -11.68 -4.58
CA THR A 16 -5.95 -12.20 -3.30
C THR A 16 -6.33 -11.26 -2.18
N LYS A 17 -6.32 -11.77 -0.95
CA LYS A 17 -6.59 -10.96 0.24
C LYS A 17 -5.56 -9.85 0.40
N ILE A 18 -6.03 -8.67 0.79
CA ILE A 18 -5.18 -7.55 1.19
C ILE A 18 -4.72 -7.80 2.62
N ILE A 19 -3.41 -7.90 2.79
CA ILE A 19 -2.78 -8.20 4.07
C ILE A 19 -2.07 -6.95 4.56
N PHE A 20 -2.53 -6.38 5.67
CA PHE A 20 -1.75 -5.35 6.34
C PHE A 20 -0.59 -6.01 7.08
N VAL A 21 0.62 -5.57 6.76
CA VAL A 21 1.84 -6.09 7.38
C VAL A 21 2.17 -5.25 8.61
N SER A 22 2.11 -5.89 9.77
CA SER A 22 2.45 -5.28 11.05
C SER A 22 3.76 -5.86 11.57
N SER A 23 4.70 -5.00 11.96
CA SER A 23 5.94 -5.42 12.62
C SER A 23 6.52 -4.29 13.44
N SER A 24 7.32 -4.64 14.46
CA SER A 24 8.08 -3.64 15.20
C SER A 24 9.07 -2.91 14.30
N LYS A 25 9.38 -1.66 14.62
CA LYS A 25 10.47 -0.89 14.00
C LYS A 25 11.82 -1.63 14.04
N ARG A 26 12.03 -2.51 15.03
CA ARG A 26 13.24 -3.36 15.11
C ARG A 26 13.36 -4.27 13.89
N ASN A 27 12.23 -4.69 13.30
CA ASN A 27 12.14 -5.54 12.11
C ASN A 27 12.02 -4.73 10.81
N PHE A 28 12.25 -3.42 10.82
CA PHE A 28 12.20 -2.57 9.63
C PHE A 28 13.10 -3.07 8.49
N TYR A 29 14.26 -3.66 8.82
CA TYR A 29 15.17 -4.23 7.83
C TYR A 29 14.58 -5.42 7.06
N LEU A 30 13.57 -6.11 7.61
CA LEU A 30 12.92 -7.27 7.00
C LEU A 30 11.74 -6.92 6.09
N ARG A 31 11.37 -5.64 5.96
CA ARG A 31 10.17 -5.19 5.22
C ARG A 31 10.02 -5.78 3.81
N ASN A 32 11.12 -5.96 3.09
CA ASN A 32 11.12 -6.62 1.77
C ASN A 32 10.83 -8.12 1.88
N ALA A 33 11.55 -8.83 2.77
CA ALA A 33 11.39 -10.27 2.98
C ALA A 33 9.98 -10.62 3.47
N VAL A 34 9.42 -9.80 4.36
CA VAL A 34 8.05 -9.97 4.84
C VAL A 34 7.03 -9.78 3.71
N SER A 35 7.20 -8.74 2.89
CA SER A 35 6.30 -8.50 1.74
C SER A 35 6.39 -9.61 0.70
N ALA A 36 7.60 -10.11 0.44
CA ALA A 36 7.83 -11.27 -0.42
C ALA A 36 7.13 -12.52 0.12
N PHE A 37 7.28 -12.80 1.42
CA PHE A 37 6.62 -13.92 2.08
C PHE A 37 5.09 -13.84 1.95
N VAL A 38 4.49 -12.67 2.15
CA VAL A 38 3.03 -12.48 1.98
C VAL A 38 2.59 -12.79 0.56
N LEU A 39 3.32 -12.28 -0.46
CA LEU A 39 3.03 -12.57 -1.87
C LEU A 39 3.11 -14.07 -2.17
N GLN A 40 4.15 -14.75 -1.70
CA GLN A 40 4.35 -16.18 -1.88
C GLN A 40 3.28 -17.04 -1.16
N ASN A 41 2.65 -16.48 -0.13
CA ASN A 41 1.58 -17.13 0.63
C ASN A 41 0.18 -16.63 0.23
N GLY A 42 0.01 -16.15 -1.01
CA GLY A 42 -1.28 -15.85 -1.61
C GLY A 42 -1.97 -14.61 -1.05
N GLY A 43 -1.22 -13.66 -0.49
CA GLY A 43 -1.71 -12.35 -0.04
C GLY A 43 -1.11 -11.20 -0.85
N THR A 44 -1.78 -10.04 -0.86
CA THR A 44 -1.21 -8.78 -1.36
C THR A 44 -0.81 -7.91 -0.17
N PRO A 45 0.49 -7.67 0.07
CA PRO A 45 0.94 -6.91 1.23
C PRO A 45 0.68 -5.41 1.06
N ILE A 46 0.11 -4.77 2.09
CA ILE A 46 0.20 -3.33 2.32
C ILE A 46 0.99 -3.10 3.61
N SER A 47 2.24 -2.66 3.46
CA SER A 47 3.17 -2.47 4.58
C SER A 47 3.42 -0.97 4.78
N PRO A 48 3.20 -0.42 5.99
CA PRO A 48 3.59 0.96 6.31
C PRO A 48 5.08 1.23 6.04
N PHE A 49 5.95 0.29 6.42
CA PHE A 49 7.40 0.41 6.21
C PHE A 49 7.82 0.30 4.75
N MET A 50 7.03 -0.32 3.88
CA MET A 50 7.28 -0.28 2.45
C MET A 50 6.72 1.00 1.82
N ASN A 51 5.46 1.31 2.13
CA ASN A 51 4.71 2.36 1.48
C ASN A 51 5.18 3.77 1.89
N PHE A 52 5.66 3.92 3.13
CA PHE A 52 6.10 5.19 3.69
C PHE A 52 7.55 5.15 4.21
N ASP A 53 8.29 4.06 4.04
CA ASP A 53 9.61 3.90 4.67
C ASP A 53 9.53 4.26 6.18
N TYR A 54 10.42 5.09 6.69
CA TYR A 54 10.39 5.64 8.05
C TYR A 54 9.66 6.99 8.12
N ASN A 55 8.33 6.98 7.97
CA ASN A 55 7.44 8.16 7.98
C ASN A 55 7.76 9.20 6.87
N LEU A 56 8.06 8.72 5.67
CA LEU A 56 8.51 9.49 4.51
C LEU A 56 9.67 10.43 4.86
N SER A 57 10.61 9.97 5.69
CA SER A 57 11.75 10.77 6.16
C SER A 57 11.35 12.09 6.85
N GLY A 58 10.13 12.16 7.41
CA GLY A 58 9.63 13.32 8.13
C GLY A 58 9.15 14.48 7.25
N VAL A 59 9.03 14.29 5.92
CA VAL A 59 8.58 15.36 5.00
C VAL A 59 7.08 15.64 5.09
N VAL A 60 6.32 14.78 5.77
CA VAL A 60 4.89 14.94 6.02
C VAL A 60 4.58 14.90 7.51
N ASP A 61 3.44 15.51 7.88
CA ASP A 61 2.94 15.47 9.25
C ASP A 61 2.71 14.02 9.73
N LYS A 62 3.12 13.73 10.97
CA LYS A 62 2.98 12.39 11.57
C LYS A 62 1.51 11.97 11.72
N GLU A 63 0.59 12.91 11.89
CA GLU A 63 -0.84 12.67 11.90
C GLU A 63 -1.31 12.09 10.56
N LEU A 64 -0.83 12.60 9.42
CA LEU A 64 -1.17 12.04 8.11
C LEU A 64 -0.69 10.60 7.96
N ILE A 65 0.52 10.28 8.44
CA ILE A 65 1.02 8.90 8.43
C ILE A 65 0.18 8.00 9.35
N ARG A 66 -0.22 8.48 10.53
CA ARG A 66 -1.11 7.72 11.43
C ARG A 66 -2.46 7.44 10.79
N VAL A 67 -3.08 8.45 10.18
CA VAL A 67 -4.34 8.28 9.44
C VAL A 67 -4.16 7.33 8.26
N ALA A 68 -3.03 7.38 7.57
CA ALA A 68 -2.71 6.46 6.49
C ALA A 68 -2.60 5.01 6.96
N ASN A 69 -1.89 4.77 8.07
CA ASN A 69 -1.79 3.43 8.66
C ASN A 69 -3.16 2.91 9.11
N ASN A 70 -3.95 3.73 9.81
CA ASN A 70 -5.31 3.36 10.22
C ASN A 70 -6.20 3.05 9.01
N THR A 71 -6.08 3.82 7.93
CA THR A 71 -6.81 3.58 6.68
C THR A 71 -6.40 2.25 6.07
N MET A 72 -5.10 1.93 6.01
CA MET A 72 -4.62 0.66 5.46
C MET A 72 -5.12 -0.53 6.27
N ILE A 73 -5.15 -0.45 7.61
CA ILE A 73 -5.75 -1.49 8.47
C ILE A 73 -7.25 -1.63 8.21
N ALA A 74 -7.98 -0.50 8.17
CA ALA A 74 -9.42 -0.49 7.92
C ALA A 74 -9.78 -1.05 6.54
N LYS A 75 -8.87 -0.95 5.56
CA LYS A 75 -9.07 -1.45 4.19
C LYS A 75 -8.43 -2.82 3.92
N SER A 76 -7.71 -3.42 4.87
CA SER A 76 -7.18 -4.78 4.73
C SER A 76 -8.23 -5.83 5.11
N ASP A 77 -8.06 -7.04 4.58
CA ASP A 77 -8.86 -8.21 4.93
C ASP A 77 -8.34 -8.88 6.21
N GLU A 78 -7.02 -8.90 6.37
CA GLU A 78 -6.34 -9.48 7.53
C GLU A 78 -5.14 -8.62 7.96
N VAL A 79 -4.64 -8.86 9.17
CA VAL A 79 -3.37 -8.32 9.66
C VAL A 79 -2.42 -9.45 10.00
N TRP A 80 -1.22 -9.41 9.45
CA TRP A 80 -0.18 -10.40 9.74
C TRP A 80 0.94 -9.70 10.52
N VAL A 81 1.21 -10.21 11.71
CA VAL A 81 2.16 -9.67 12.68
C VAL A 81 3.46 -10.46 12.62
N PHE A 82 4.57 -9.78 12.37
CA PHE A 82 5.89 -10.40 12.23
C PHE A 82 6.83 -9.98 13.36
N GLY A 83 7.14 -10.93 14.24
CA GLY A 83 8.03 -10.76 15.40
C GLY A 83 7.28 -10.30 16.65
N ALA A 84 8.01 -9.66 17.56
CA ALA A 84 7.47 -9.23 18.84
C ALA A 84 6.45 -8.09 18.70
N VAL A 85 5.46 -8.07 19.59
CA VAL A 85 4.44 -7.03 19.67
C VAL A 85 5.02 -5.82 20.41
N SER A 86 5.22 -4.74 19.65
CA SER A 86 5.49 -3.40 20.17
C SER A 86 4.18 -2.64 20.43
N ASP A 87 4.25 -1.48 21.10
CA ASP A 87 3.09 -0.62 21.34
C ASP A 87 2.31 -0.26 20.05
N GLY A 88 3.02 -0.03 18.95
CA GLY A 88 2.38 0.26 17.65
C GLY A 88 1.64 -0.95 17.11
N VAL A 89 2.30 -2.10 17.13
CA VAL A 89 1.73 -3.38 16.68
C VAL A 89 0.50 -3.75 17.52
N LEU A 90 0.53 -3.51 18.84
CA LEU A 90 -0.60 -3.74 19.73
C LEU A 90 -1.83 -2.93 19.30
N VAL A 91 -1.65 -1.65 18.97
CA VAL A 91 -2.72 -0.78 18.47
C VAL A 91 -3.30 -1.31 17.17
N GLU A 92 -2.45 -1.80 16.26
CA GLU A 92 -2.86 -2.37 14.97
C GLU A 92 -3.68 -3.65 15.18
N ILE A 93 -3.23 -4.55 16.05
CA ILE A 93 -3.97 -5.77 16.46
C ILE A 93 -5.31 -5.39 17.09
N TYR A 94 -5.33 -4.40 17.98
CA TYR A 94 -6.53 -3.93 18.64
C TYR A 94 -7.59 -3.43 17.65
N LEU A 95 -7.21 -2.54 16.73
CA LEU A 95 -8.10 -2.02 15.70
C LEU A 95 -8.66 -3.16 14.83
N THR A 96 -7.80 -4.11 14.47
CA THR A 96 -8.16 -5.29 13.68
C THR A 96 -9.19 -6.17 14.37
N LYS A 97 -8.97 -6.51 15.66
CA LYS A 97 -9.91 -7.32 16.45
C LYS A 97 -11.25 -6.59 16.64
N LYS A 98 -11.25 -5.27 16.82
CA LYS A 98 -12.49 -4.47 16.89
C LYS A 98 -13.32 -4.53 15.60
N GLU A 99 -12.66 -4.59 14.45
CA GLU A 99 -13.32 -4.80 13.15
C GLU A 99 -13.62 -6.27 12.85
N LYS A 100 -13.37 -7.18 13.81
CA LYS A 100 -13.56 -8.65 13.68
C LYS A 100 -12.78 -9.26 12.52
N LYS A 101 -11.66 -8.64 12.15
CA LYS A 101 -10.75 -9.14 11.12
C LYS A 101 -9.76 -10.14 11.72
N LYS A 102 -9.26 -11.04 10.88
CA LYS A 102 -8.30 -12.06 11.30
C LYS A 102 -6.92 -11.43 11.55
N VAL A 103 -6.29 -11.84 12.65
CA VAL A 103 -4.87 -11.58 12.92
C VAL A 103 -4.12 -12.91 12.83
N ARG A 104 -2.96 -12.91 12.17
CA ARG A 104 -2.02 -14.04 12.14
C ARG A 104 -0.68 -13.58 12.70
N TYR A 105 0.02 -14.48 13.38
CA TYR A 105 1.25 -14.17 14.10
C TYR A 105 2.39 -15.02 13.57
N PHE A 106 3.54 -14.42 13.37
CA PHE A 106 4.71 -15.09 12.80
C PHE A 106 5.93 -14.80 13.66
N VAL A 107 6.59 -15.85 14.13
CA VAL A 107 7.94 -15.74 14.70
C VAL A 107 8.94 -15.50 13.57
N VAL A 108 9.95 -14.69 13.86
CA VAL A 108 10.99 -14.27 12.91
C VAL A 108 12.32 -14.87 13.34
N THR A 109 12.94 -15.66 12.45
CA THR A 109 14.29 -16.22 12.65
C THR A 109 15.13 -15.93 11.42
N GLY A 110 16.00 -14.92 11.49
CA GLY A 110 16.70 -14.40 10.31
C GLY A 110 15.69 -13.83 9.31
N THR A 111 15.58 -14.45 8.13
CA THR A 111 14.60 -14.13 7.08
C THR A 111 13.47 -15.16 6.97
N THR A 112 13.40 -16.11 7.89
CA THR A 112 12.37 -17.15 7.91
C THR A 112 11.22 -16.74 8.83
N PHE A 113 9.99 -17.02 8.40
CA PHE A 113 8.76 -16.70 9.13
C PHE A 113 7.95 -17.98 9.36
N LYS A 114 7.63 -18.27 10.61
CA LYS A 114 6.79 -19.43 10.98
C LYS A 114 5.56 -18.95 11.74
N GLU A 115 4.38 -19.39 11.30
CA GLU A 115 3.13 -19.05 11.99
C GLU A 115 3.11 -19.64 13.40
N ILE A 116 2.66 -18.84 14.36
CA ILE A 116 2.50 -19.17 15.77
C ILE A 116 1.11 -18.75 16.22
N THR A 117 0.70 -19.27 17.38
CA THR A 117 -0.55 -18.89 18.03
C THR A 117 -0.37 -17.67 18.93
N GLU A 118 -1.48 -17.05 19.35
CA GLU A 118 -1.50 -15.84 20.17
C GLU A 118 -0.77 -16.01 21.52
N GLU A 119 -0.77 -17.23 22.08
CA GLU A 119 -0.15 -17.55 23.37
C GLU A 119 1.38 -17.54 23.30
N ASN A 120 1.95 -17.68 22.11
CA ASN A 120 3.39 -17.78 21.88
C ASN A 120 4.02 -16.45 21.43
N VAL A 121 3.24 -15.37 21.42
CA VAL A 121 3.68 -14.05 20.98
C VAL A 121 4.62 -13.44 22.03
N ALA A 122 5.80 -13.02 21.59
CA ALA A 122 6.71 -12.23 22.41
C ALA A 122 6.25 -10.77 22.48
N LEU A 123 6.39 -10.15 23.65
CA LEU A 123 6.18 -8.71 23.85
C LEU A 123 7.51 -7.98 23.86
N GLU A 124 7.56 -6.79 23.28
CA GLU A 124 8.77 -5.95 23.24
C GLU A 124 8.70 -4.85 24.32
N ASP A 125 7.92 -3.81 24.03
CA ASP A 125 7.77 -2.62 24.87
C ASP A 125 6.29 -2.46 25.29
N VAL A 126 5.63 -3.58 25.61
CA VAL A 126 4.20 -3.66 25.97
C VAL A 126 4.04 -4.38 27.29
N SER A 127 3.30 -3.78 28.22
CA SER A 127 2.98 -4.43 29.50
C SER A 127 2.07 -5.65 29.28
N PRO A 128 2.31 -6.80 29.94
CA PRO A 128 1.51 -8.01 29.77
C PRO A 128 0.00 -7.80 29.96
N TRP A 129 -0.40 -6.99 30.94
CA TRP A 129 -1.81 -6.69 31.19
C TRP A 129 -2.50 -6.01 29.98
N MET A 130 -1.79 -5.18 29.21
CA MET A 130 -2.35 -4.53 28.01
C MET A 130 -2.60 -5.55 26.91
N TRP A 131 -1.69 -6.52 26.76
CA TRP A 131 -1.86 -7.62 25.83
C TRP A 131 -3.08 -8.46 26.20
N GLU A 132 -3.19 -8.90 27.46
CA GLU A 132 -4.35 -9.62 27.98
C GLU A 132 -5.66 -8.83 27.79
N TRP A 133 -5.63 -7.51 27.98
CA TRP A 133 -6.78 -6.64 27.76
C TRP A 133 -7.27 -6.64 26.32
N VAL A 134 -6.34 -6.56 25.36
CA VAL A 134 -6.63 -6.64 23.92
C VAL A 134 -7.15 -8.03 23.55
N LEU A 135 -6.55 -9.09 24.07
CA LEU A 135 -7.00 -10.47 23.85
C LEU A 135 -8.42 -10.72 24.38
N ALA A 136 -8.76 -10.12 25.52
CA ALA A 136 -10.11 -10.14 26.09
C ALA A 136 -11.13 -9.25 25.35
N ASN A 137 -10.77 -8.67 24.20
CA ASN A 137 -11.59 -7.75 23.40
C ASN A 137 -12.09 -6.51 24.15
N LYS A 138 -11.43 -6.15 25.25
CA LYS A 138 -11.80 -5.00 26.08
C LYS A 138 -11.38 -3.69 25.41
N THR A 139 -12.14 -2.64 25.68
CA THR A 139 -11.98 -1.31 25.07
C THR A 139 -10.72 -0.62 25.60
N LEU A 140 -9.84 -0.15 24.69
CA LEU A 140 -8.53 0.44 25.01
C LEU A 140 -8.46 1.95 24.68
N GLU A 141 -9.43 2.50 23.93
CA GLU A 141 -9.39 3.87 23.38
C GLU A 141 -9.24 4.96 24.44
N ARG A 142 -9.85 4.76 25.61
CA ARG A 142 -9.81 5.75 26.70
C ARG A 142 -8.40 5.94 27.25
N TRP A 143 -7.58 4.89 27.22
CA TRP A 143 -6.29 4.85 27.89
C TRP A 143 -5.13 5.02 26.92
N HIS A 144 -5.32 4.72 25.63
CA HIS A 144 -4.23 4.73 24.66
C HIS A 144 -4.24 5.98 23.75
N PRO A 145 -3.18 6.81 23.76
CA PRO A 145 -3.17 8.08 23.03
C PRO A 145 -3.29 7.90 21.51
N ARG A 146 -2.75 6.81 20.94
CA ARG A 146 -2.85 6.53 19.49
C ARG A 146 -4.26 6.16 19.03
N LEU A 147 -5.14 5.76 19.95
CA LEU A 147 -6.51 5.36 19.64
C LEU A 147 -7.52 6.53 19.70
N ARG A 148 -7.05 7.73 20.06
CA ARG A 148 -7.87 8.96 20.07
C ARG A 148 -8.23 9.46 18.66
N PHE A 149 -7.55 8.95 17.63
CA PHE A 149 -7.71 9.39 16.24
C PHE A 149 -8.06 8.18 15.36
N LYS A 150 -9.33 8.06 14.96
CA LYS A 150 -9.84 6.98 14.10
C LYS A 150 -10.17 7.44 12.67
N LYS A 151 -9.62 8.58 12.27
CA LYS A 151 -9.88 9.16 10.95
C LYS A 151 -9.29 8.24 9.88
N THR A 152 -10.03 8.09 8.78
CA THR A 152 -9.58 7.41 7.56
C THR A 152 -9.71 8.36 6.37
N TYR A 153 -8.96 8.07 5.32
CA TYR A 153 -8.97 8.79 4.06
C TYR A 153 -9.18 7.82 2.88
N PRO A 154 -9.61 8.29 1.71
CA PRO A 154 -9.70 7.43 0.53
C PRO A 154 -8.31 6.94 0.10
N LEU A 155 -8.26 5.71 -0.39
CA LEU A 155 -7.07 5.10 -1.00
C LEU A 155 -6.88 5.63 -2.41
N VAL A 156 -5.64 5.90 -2.80
CA VAL A 156 -5.29 6.24 -4.18
C VAL A 156 -4.17 5.35 -4.67
N TYR A 157 -4.27 4.84 -5.90
CA TYR A 157 -3.15 4.22 -6.59
C TYR A 157 -2.45 5.29 -7.44
N PRO A 158 -1.24 5.75 -7.09
CA PRO A 158 -0.46 6.59 -7.97
C PRO A 158 0.23 5.74 -9.04
N ALA A 159 -0.19 5.89 -10.29
CA ALA A 159 0.36 5.21 -11.45
C ALA A 159 1.28 6.15 -12.24
N TYR A 160 2.46 5.67 -12.64
CA TYR A 160 3.43 6.43 -13.41
C TYR A 160 4.47 5.51 -14.03
N SER A 161 5.10 5.96 -15.12
CA SER A 161 6.15 5.19 -15.79
C SER A 161 7.30 4.84 -14.84
N LYS A 162 7.87 3.65 -15.01
CA LYS A 162 9.10 3.23 -14.35
C LYS A 162 10.26 4.21 -14.58
N ARG A 163 10.25 4.97 -15.69
CA ARG A 163 11.26 6.03 -15.94
C ARG A 163 11.23 7.10 -14.85
N ASN A 164 10.08 7.30 -14.22
CA ASN A 164 9.80 8.30 -13.20
C ASN A 164 9.79 7.75 -11.78
N PHE A 165 10.31 6.53 -11.54
CA PHE A 165 10.28 5.88 -10.23
C PHE A 165 10.91 6.73 -9.10
N TYR A 166 11.91 7.54 -9.43
CA TYR A 166 12.60 8.44 -8.50
C TYR A 166 11.68 9.53 -7.89
N TRP A 167 10.51 9.81 -8.49
CA TRP A 167 9.52 10.73 -7.93
C TRP A 167 8.64 10.13 -6.82
N GLN A 168 8.79 8.85 -6.49
CA GLN A 168 7.90 8.10 -5.60
C GLN A 168 7.58 8.80 -4.26
N MET A 169 8.58 9.40 -3.61
CA MET A 169 8.40 10.08 -2.33
C MET A 169 7.58 11.36 -2.48
N HIS A 170 7.87 12.16 -3.52
CA HIS A 170 7.14 13.39 -3.81
C HIS A 170 5.69 13.12 -4.21
N ILE A 171 5.45 12.06 -4.98
CA ILE A 171 4.10 11.63 -5.37
C ILE A 171 3.32 11.18 -4.13
N SER A 172 3.91 10.34 -3.27
CA SER A 172 3.27 9.90 -2.04
C SER A 172 2.98 11.06 -1.08
N GLN A 173 3.92 12.00 -0.93
CA GLN A 173 3.73 13.23 -0.17
C GLN A 173 2.53 14.03 -0.71
N PHE A 174 2.48 14.29 -2.03
CA PHE A 174 1.40 15.03 -2.66
C PHE A 174 0.03 14.40 -2.40
N CYS A 175 -0.09 13.08 -2.51
CA CYS A 175 -1.33 12.36 -2.21
C CYS A 175 -1.76 12.55 -0.76
N LEU A 176 -0.84 12.39 0.21
CA LEU A 176 -1.12 12.55 1.63
C LEU A 176 -1.55 13.97 1.99
N GLU A 177 -0.89 14.99 1.43
CA GLU A 177 -1.26 16.40 1.61
C GLU A 177 -2.67 16.71 1.06
N LYS A 178 -3.11 15.97 0.05
CA LYS A 178 -4.48 16.01 -0.48
C LYS A 178 -5.47 15.16 0.30
N ARG A 179 -5.05 14.56 1.43
CA ARG A 179 -5.86 13.66 2.27
C ARG A 179 -6.31 12.41 1.49
N PHE A 180 -5.44 11.87 0.67
CA PHE A 180 -5.57 10.54 0.07
C PHE A 180 -4.38 9.68 0.52
N VAL A 181 -4.63 8.41 0.79
CA VAL A 181 -3.59 7.47 1.23
C VAL A 181 -3.04 6.77 0.00
N PRO A 182 -1.80 7.10 -0.43
CA PRO A 182 -1.23 6.48 -1.62
C PRO A 182 -0.88 5.03 -1.31
N LEU A 183 -1.24 4.10 -2.19
CA LEU A 183 -0.70 2.75 -2.23
C LEU A 183 0.29 2.70 -3.39
N ASN A 184 1.47 3.25 -3.18
CA ASN A 184 2.41 3.51 -4.26
C ASN A 184 3.14 2.22 -4.66
N PRO A 185 3.01 1.76 -5.93
CA PRO A 185 3.57 0.46 -6.35
C PRO A 185 5.10 0.40 -6.25
N PHE A 186 5.80 1.50 -6.55
CA PHE A 186 7.27 1.56 -6.46
C PHE A 186 7.76 1.66 -5.01
N MET A 187 6.89 2.00 -4.06
CA MET A 187 7.20 1.94 -2.63
C MET A 187 6.83 0.56 -2.05
N LEU A 188 5.61 0.09 -2.31
CA LEU A 188 5.08 -1.19 -1.83
C LEU A 188 5.86 -2.40 -2.34
N PHE A 189 6.22 -2.39 -3.61
CA PHE A 189 6.88 -3.53 -4.26
C PHE A 189 8.28 -3.20 -4.75
N ARG A 190 8.80 -1.98 -4.55
CA ARG A 190 10.09 -1.55 -5.11
C ARG A 190 10.19 -1.90 -6.60
N TYR A 191 11.41 -2.13 -7.09
CA TYR A 191 11.62 -2.72 -8.40
C TYR A 191 11.40 -4.24 -8.32
N PHE A 192 10.13 -4.66 -8.30
CA PHE A 192 9.70 -6.07 -8.25
C PHE A 192 10.29 -6.88 -7.07
N LEU A 193 10.48 -6.20 -5.93
CA LEU A 193 11.14 -6.66 -4.70
C LEU A 193 12.52 -7.29 -4.93
N GLY A 194 13.26 -6.75 -5.90
CA GLY A 194 14.63 -7.18 -6.19
C GLY A 194 14.71 -8.56 -6.82
N ASP A 195 13.67 -8.95 -7.58
CA ASP A 195 13.53 -10.25 -8.24
C ASP A 195 13.62 -11.46 -7.26
N THR A 196 13.34 -11.23 -5.97
CA THR A 196 13.28 -12.29 -4.94
C THR A 196 12.00 -13.12 -5.00
N VAL A 197 11.01 -12.67 -5.78
CA VAL A 197 9.74 -13.34 -6.03
C VAL A 197 9.45 -13.34 -7.52
N GLU A 198 8.61 -14.28 -7.99
CA GLU A 198 8.15 -14.27 -9.37
C GLU A 198 7.42 -12.97 -9.70
N ARG A 199 7.80 -12.34 -10.83
CA ARG A 199 7.21 -11.07 -11.28
C ARG A 199 5.69 -11.14 -11.43
N LYS A 200 5.16 -12.31 -11.80
CA LYS A 200 3.71 -12.55 -11.88
C LYS A 200 3.00 -12.22 -10.57
N LEU A 201 3.56 -12.60 -9.42
CA LEU A 201 2.99 -12.31 -8.11
C LEU A 201 2.96 -10.80 -7.83
N VAL A 202 4.02 -10.08 -8.21
CA VAL A 202 4.08 -8.61 -8.07
C VAL A 202 3.04 -7.95 -8.98
N TYR A 203 2.89 -8.41 -10.23
CA TYR A 203 1.85 -7.90 -11.13
C TYR A 203 0.44 -8.16 -10.61
N GLN A 204 0.19 -9.34 -10.06
CA GLN A 204 -1.08 -9.67 -9.39
C GLN A 204 -1.31 -8.75 -8.17
N GLY A 205 -0.28 -8.53 -7.37
CA GLY A 205 -0.30 -7.59 -6.24
C GLY A 205 -0.68 -6.18 -6.68
N ASN A 206 0.01 -5.63 -7.69
CA ASN A 206 -0.31 -4.33 -8.29
C ASN A 206 -1.77 -4.25 -8.75
N ASN A 207 -2.26 -5.24 -9.49
CA ASN A 207 -3.65 -5.31 -9.92
C ASN A 207 -4.61 -5.28 -8.72
N ASN A 208 -4.31 -5.99 -7.64
CA ASN A 208 -5.14 -5.98 -6.44
C ASN A 208 -5.16 -4.61 -5.77
N ILE A 209 -4.01 -3.93 -5.68
CA ILE A 209 -3.97 -2.55 -5.18
C ILE A 209 -4.81 -1.60 -6.05
N VAL A 210 -4.72 -1.70 -7.38
CA VAL A 210 -5.58 -0.91 -8.28
C VAL A 210 -7.07 -1.19 -8.01
N ARG A 211 -7.44 -2.45 -7.77
CA ARG A 211 -8.83 -2.84 -7.50
C ARG A 211 -9.38 -2.28 -6.19
N ILE A 212 -8.57 -2.22 -5.14
CA ILE A 212 -9.01 -1.71 -3.82
C ILE A 212 -8.86 -0.20 -3.66
N SER A 213 -8.08 0.45 -4.51
CA SER A 213 -7.98 1.92 -4.53
C SER A 213 -9.35 2.55 -4.74
N ASP A 214 -9.61 3.72 -4.13
CA ASP A 214 -10.82 4.50 -4.44
C ASP A 214 -10.61 5.28 -5.76
N GLU A 215 -9.42 5.86 -5.97
CA GLU A 215 -9.05 6.58 -7.19
C GLU A 215 -7.71 6.10 -7.79
N LEU A 216 -7.53 6.30 -9.10
CA LEU A 216 -6.27 6.10 -9.81
C LEU A 216 -5.72 7.44 -10.28
N TRP A 217 -4.51 7.82 -9.85
CA TRP A 217 -3.89 9.10 -10.19
C TRP A 217 -2.65 8.88 -11.03
N ILE A 218 -2.64 9.46 -12.23
CA ILE A 218 -1.58 9.28 -13.22
C ILE A 218 -0.60 10.44 -13.12
N PHE A 219 0.69 10.15 -12.98
CA PHE A 219 1.73 11.17 -12.88
C PHE A 219 2.74 11.08 -14.04
N GLY A 220 2.84 12.15 -14.82
CA GLY A 220 3.78 12.25 -15.93
C GLY A 220 3.29 11.53 -17.19
N GLU A 221 4.22 10.89 -17.91
CA GLU A 221 3.93 10.15 -19.12
C GLU A 221 3.22 8.81 -18.83
N VAL A 222 2.33 8.40 -19.74
CA VAL A 222 1.61 7.13 -19.67
C VAL A 222 2.37 6.07 -20.46
N SER A 223 2.85 5.05 -19.77
CA SER A 223 3.37 3.82 -20.36
C SER A 223 2.25 2.83 -20.66
N ASP A 224 2.57 1.73 -21.36
CA ASP A 224 1.64 0.63 -21.62
C ASP A 224 1.07 0.00 -20.33
N GLY A 225 1.89 -0.22 -19.31
CA GLY A 225 1.46 -0.70 -18.00
C GLY A 225 0.49 0.24 -17.30
N VAL A 226 0.78 1.54 -17.31
CA VAL A 226 -0.12 2.58 -16.75
C VAL A 226 -1.44 2.63 -17.53
N LEU A 227 -1.40 2.45 -18.85
CA LEU A 227 -2.60 2.39 -19.68
C LEU A 227 -3.47 1.15 -19.35
N ALA A 228 -2.85 0.01 -19.04
CA ALA A 228 -3.55 -1.17 -18.53
C ALA A 228 -4.23 -0.90 -17.17
N GLU A 229 -3.58 -0.19 -16.27
CA GLU A 229 -4.16 0.20 -14.97
C GLU A 229 -5.35 1.15 -15.15
N ILE A 230 -5.25 2.13 -16.07
CA ILE A 230 -6.34 3.04 -16.44
C ILE A 230 -7.54 2.25 -16.97
N LYS A 231 -7.31 1.35 -17.92
CA LYS A 231 -8.36 0.50 -18.49
C LYS A 231 -9.04 -0.32 -17.40
N MET A 232 -8.27 -1.00 -16.55
CA MET A 232 -8.80 -1.80 -15.45
C MET A 232 -9.65 -0.97 -14.48
N LYS A 233 -9.20 0.24 -14.13
CA LYS A 233 -9.93 1.11 -13.20
C LYS A 233 -11.24 1.61 -13.82
N LYS A 234 -11.21 2.02 -15.09
CA LYS A 234 -12.38 2.54 -15.79
C LYS A 234 -13.44 1.48 -16.09
N GLU A 235 -13.04 0.27 -16.45
CA GLU A 235 -13.98 -0.86 -16.64
C GLU A 235 -14.78 -1.16 -15.36
N LYS A 236 -14.24 -0.79 -14.19
CA LYS A 236 -14.93 -0.88 -12.89
C LYS A 236 -15.65 0.42 -12.47
N GLY A 237 -15.79 1.40 -13.36
CA GLY A 237 -16.42 2.69 -13.05
C GLY A 237 -15.59 3.58 -12.12
N GLY A 238 -14.30 3.29 -11.94
CA GLY A 238 -13.43 4.03 -11.03
C GLY A 238 -13.00 5.39 -11.57
N LYS A 239 -12.69 6.32 -10.66
CA LYS A 239 -12.21 7.67 -11.02
C LYS A 239 -10.73 7.65 -11.37
N VAL A 240 -10.38 8.29 -12.48
CA VAL A 240 -9.00 8.49 -12.94
C VAL A 240 -8.69 9.98 -13.03
N LYS A 241 -7.54 10.42 -12.49
CA LYS A 241 -7.06 11.81 -12.58
C LYS A 241 -5.65 11.83 -13.16
N TYR A 242 -5.32 12.90 -13.88
CA TYR A 242 -4.05 13.05 -14.58
C TYR A 242 -3.29 14.25 -14.05
N PHE A 243 -2.00 14.10 -13.84
CA PHE A 243 -1.13 15.12 -13.30
C PHE A 243 0.16 15.22 -14.11
N LYS A 244 0.56 16.45 -14.44
CA LYS A 244 1.91 16.73 -14.94
C LYS A 244 2.80 17.23 -13.82
N VAL A 245 4.09 16.86 -13.90
CA VAL A 245 5.13 17.45 -13.06
C VAL A 245 5.32 18.91 -13.48
N ALA A 246 5.13 19.84 -12.56
CA ALA A 246 5.53 21.22 -12.75
C ALA A 246 7.02 21.34 -12.44
N LYS A 247 7.80 21.95 -13.34
CA LYS A 247 9.21 22.28 -13.11
C LYS A 247 9.28 23.38 -12.04
N SER A 248 9.27 23.00 -10.77
CA SER A 248 9.35 23.90 -9.61
C SER A 248 10.16 23.27 -8.48
N ASN A 249 10.71 24.11 -7.60
CA ASN A 249 11.29 23.71 -6.32
C ASN A 249 10.51 24.42 -5.18
N PRO A 250 9.79 23.70 -4.30
CA PRO A 250 9.61 22.25 -4.28
C PRO A 250 8.82 21.74 -5.50
N VAL A 251 8.97 20.44 -5.78
CA VAL A 251 8.28 19.74 -6.87
C VAL A 251 6.77 19.87 -6.68
N ARG A 252 6.04 20.21 -7.74
CA ARG A 252 4.58 20.33 -7.70
C ARG A 252 3.95 19.50 -8.82
N PHE A 253 2.73 19.05 -8.58
CA PHE A 253 1.93 18.34 -9.57
C PHE A 253 0.70 19.17 -9.90
N ARG A 254 0.45 19.39 -11.20
CA ARG A 254 -0.72 20.11 -11.69
C ARG A 254 -1.65 19.14 -12.38
N GLN A 255 -2.92 19.13 -11.96
CA GLN A 255 -3.95 18.34 -12.62
C GLN A 255 -4.16 18.83 -14.06
N ILE A 256 -4.30 17.89 -14.99
CA ILE A 256 -4.50 18.11 -16.43
C ILE A 256 -5.67 17.27 -16.94
N GLY A 257 -6.16 17.61 -18.13
CA GLY A 257 -7.15 16.80 -18.84
C GLY A 257 -6.53 15.62 -19.60
N PRO A 258 -7.33 14.58 -19.93
CA PRO A 258 -6.89 13.45 -20.76
C PRO A 258 -6.27 13.85 -22.11
N ASN A 259 -6.71 14.96 -22.70
CA ASN A 259 -6.20 15.50 -23.96
C ASN A 259 -4.77 16.07 -23.86
N GLN A 260 -4.28 16.35 -22.64
CA GLN A 260 -2.94 16.89 -22.40
C GLN A 260 -1.93 15.83 -21.98
N VAL A 261 -2.37 14.58 -21.81
CA VAL A 261 -1.51 13.45 -21.43
C VAL A 261 -0.54 13.13 -22.56
N VAL A 262 0.71 12.89 -22.20
CA VAL A 262 1.76 12.43 -23.12
C VAL A 262 1.98 10.95 -22.87
N PHE A 263 2.12 10.17 -23.94
CA PHE A 263 2.48 8.75 -23.87
C PHE A 263 3.99 8.56 -23.96
N GLU A 264 4.50 7.51 -23.31
CA GLU A 264 5.91 7.12 -23.35
C GLU A 264 6.33 6.69 -24.77
N GLU A 265 5.48 5.89 -25.42
CA GLU A 265 5.62 5.46 -26.82
C GLU A 265 4.56 6.12 -27.72
N LYS A 266 4.94 6.50 -28.93
CA LYS A 266 4.05 7.19 -29.89
C LYS A 266 2.89 6.30 -30.32
N GLU A 267 3.10 4.99 -30.35
CA GLU A 267 2.11 3.98 -30.75
C GLU A 267 0.94 3.91 -29.75
N LEU A 268 1.14 4.31 -28.50
CA LEU A 268 0.06 4.33 -27.51
C LEU A 268 -0.97 5.43 -27.74
N GLU A 269 -0.63 6.45 -28.55
CA GLU A 269 -1.54 7.52 -28.96
C GLU A 269 -2.83 6.97 -29.59
N LEU A 270 -2.73 5.82 -30.27
CA LEU A 270 -3.86 5.07 -30.85
C LEU A 270 -4.93 4.68 -29.83
N TYR A 271 -4.58 4.64 -28.55
CA TYR A 271 -5.44 4.22 -27.43
C TYR A 271 -5.82 5.39 -26.51
N ARG A 272 -5.65 6.65 -26.94
CA ARG A 272 -6.05 7.84 -26.16
C ARG A 272 -7.53 7.83 -25.75
N ASN A 273 -8.39 7.16 -26.52
CA ASN A 273 -9.80 6.98 -26.19
C ASN A 273 -10.04 6.19 -24.89
N LEU A 274 -9.01 5.54 -24.33
CA LEU A 274 -9.07 4.89 -23.02
C LEU A 274 -8.85 5.89 -21.86
N LEU A 275 -8.28 7.07 -22.12
CA LEU A 275 -8.06 8.12 -21.12
C LEU A 275 -9.32 8.89 -20.76
#